data_AF-A0A117T020-F1
#
_entry.id   AF-A0A117T020-F1
#
_cell.length_a   1.000
_cell.length_b   1.000
_cell.length_c   1.000
_cell.angle_alpha   90.00
_cell.angle_beta   90.00
_cell.angle_gamma   90.00
#
_symmetry.space_group_name_H-M   'P 1'
#
loop_
_entity.id
_entity.type
_entity.pdbx_description
1 polymer ?
#
loop_
_entity_poly.entity_id
_entity_poly.type
_entity_poly.pdbx_seq_one_letter_code
_entity_poly.pdbx_strand_id
1 'polypeptide(L)' 'MEINRRIRKYIKDNGLTFTYVAKESGIGLKKLSRMMTGKQRVDTVDYEKICSALKLNPSYFLIKTLRK' A
#
# COMPACT_ATOMS: atom_id res chain seq x y z
N MET A 1 4.24 6.82 10.25
CA MET A 1 4.27 7.44 8.89
C MET A 1 4.99 6.60 7.82
N GLU A 2 5.34 5.32 8.04
CA GLU A 2 6.23 4.59 7.11
C GLU A 2 5.56 3.65 6.09
N ILE A 3 4.37 3.10 6.38
CA ILE A 3 3.77 2.02 5.56
C ILE A 3 3.47 2.50 4.14
N ASN A 4 2.86 3.67 3.99
CA ASN A 4 2.52 4.29 2.72
C ASN A 4 3.75 4.45 1.82
N ARG A 5 4.87 4.88 2.42
CA ARG A 5 6.16 5.04 1.73
C ARG A 5 6.77 3.70 1.34
N ARG A 6 6.64 2.67 2.19
CA ARG A 6 7.09 1.30 1.90
C ARG A 6 6.31 0.67 0.75
N ILE A 7 4.98 0.79 0.77
CA ILE A 7 4.10 0.34 -0.33
C ILE A 7 4.51 1.03 -1.63
N ARG A 8 4.62 2.37 -1.60
CA ARG A 8 5.04 3.15 -2.77
C ARG A 8 6.41 2.72 -3.29
N LYS A 9 7.37 2.47 -2.40
CA LYS A 9 8.69 1.97 -2.78
C LYS A 9 8.59 0.58 -3.41
N TYR A 10 7.83 -0.33 -2.80
CA TYR A 10 7.63 -1.69 -3.32
C TYR A 10 7.02 -1.69 -4.72
N ILE A 11 5.99 -0.88 -4.94
CA ILE A 11 5.35 -0.72 -6.26
C ILE A 11 6.39 -0.31 -7.30
N LYS A 12 7.20 0.72 -6.99
CA LYS A 12 8.25 1.21 -7.91
C LYS A 12 9.36 0.17 -8.15
N ASP A 13 9.78 -0.51 -7.10
CA ASP A 13 10.86 -1.51 -7.13
C ASP A 13 10.48 -2.75 -7.96
N ASN A 14 9.20 -3.14 -7.92
CA ASN A 14 8.65 -4.26 -8.68
C ASN A 14 8.18 -3.86 -10.10
N GLY A 15 8.44 -2.63 -10.55
CA GLY A 15 7.98 -2.15 -11.86
C GLY A 15 6.45 -2.04 -11.99
N LEU A 16 5.73 -2.05 -10.88
CA LEU A 16 4.28 -1.92 -10.85
C LEU A 16 3.86 -0.44 -10.95
N THR A 17 2.62 -0.21 -11.36
CA THR A 17 2.02 1.13 -11.41
C THR A 17 0.93 1.28 -10.37
N PHE A 18 0.70 2.52 -9.90
CA PHE A 18 -0.44 2.81 -9.03
C PHE A 18 -1.77 2.46 -9.69
N THR A 19 -1.87 2.61 -11.01
CA THR A 19 -3.06 2.25 -11.79
C THR A 19 -3.34 0.75 -11.71
N TYR A 20 -2.30 -0.09 -11.81
CA TYR A 20 -2.43 -1.53 -11.65
C TYR A 20 -2.93 -1.90 -10.25
N VAL A 21 -2.27 -1.38 -9.21
CA VAL A 21 -2.65 -1.66 -7.81
C VAL A 21 -4.06 -1.15 -7.50
N ALA A 22 -4.43 0.04 -8.00
CA ALA A 22 -5.77 0.60 -7.86
C ALA A 22 -6.84 -0.32 -8.48
N LYS A 23 -6.57 -0.83 -9.69
CA LYS A 23 -7.47 -1.75 -10.39
C LYS A 23 -7.63 -3.06 -9.62
N GLU A 24 -6.52 -3.70 -9.23
CA GLU A 24 -6.53 -4.99 -8.52
C GLU A 24 -7.14 -4.87 -7.10
N SER A 25 -6.89 -3.77 -6.40
CA SER A 25 -7.44 -3.55 -5.05
C SER A 25 -8.89 -3.07 -5.04
N GLY A 26 -9.43 -2.68 -6.20
CA GLY A 26 -10.72 -1.99 -6.31
C GLY A 26 -10.73 -0.60 -5.66
N ILE A 27 -9.56 -0.04 -5.33
CA ILE A 27 -9.42 1.30 -4.76
C ILE A 27 -9.24 2.29 -5.89
N GLY A 28 -10.04 3.36 -5.90
CA GLY A 28 -9.88 4.42 -6.90
C GLY A 28 -8.47 5.01 -6.89
N LEU A 29 -7.86 5.18 -8.06
CA LEU A 29 -6.48 5.67 -8.24
C LEU A 29 -6.20 6.97 -7.48
N LYS A 30 -7.14 7.92 -7.48
CA LYS A 30 -7.04 9.17 -6.71
C LYS A 30 -6.97 8.91 -5.21
N LYS A 31 -7.77 7.98 -4.68
CA LYS A 31 -7.77 7.59 -3.27
C LYS A 31 -6.43 6.97 -2.90
N LEU A 32 -5.95 6.01 -3.69
CA LEU A 32 -4.64 5.38 -3.51
C LEU A 32 -3.50 6.40 -3.55
N SER A 33 -3.51 7.33 -4.50
CA SER A 33 -2.46 8.36 -4.60
C SER A 33 -2.44 9.30 -3.38
N ARG A 34 -3.61 9.72 -2.87
CA ARG A 34 -3.69 10.51 -1.63
C ARG A 34 -3.17 9.75 -0.42
N MET A 35 -3.45 8.45 -0.35
CA MET A 35 -2.89 7.57 0.68
C MET A 35 -1.36 7.48 0.60
N MET A 36 -0.80 7.27 -0.60
CA MET A 36 0.64 7.14 -0.82
C MET A 36 1.42 8.45 -0.61
N THR A 37 0.76 9.58 -0.76
CA THR A 37 1.33 10.92 -0.50
C THR A 37 1.13 11.39 0.94
N GLY A 38 0.45 10.62 1.78
CA GLY A 38 0.17 10.99 3.18
C GLY A 38 -0.93 12.04 3.35
N LYS A 39 -1.58 12.46 2.26
CA LYS A 39 -2.73 13.39 2.29
C LYS A 39 -3.99 12.75 2.83
N GLN A 40 -4.06 11.42 2.84
CA GLN A 40 -5.18 10.65 3.38
C GLN A 40 -4.64 9.49 4.22
N ARG A 41 -5.29 9.21 5.36
CA ARG A 41 -4.98 8.01 6.15
C ARG A 41 -5.41 6.76 5.39
N VAL A 42 -4.67 5.67 5.62
CA VAL A 42 -5.01 4.34 5.09
C VAL A 42 -5.66 3.58 6.23
N ASP A 43 -6.95 3.28 6.08
CA ASP A 43 -7.67 2.40 6.99
C ASP A 43 -7.25 0.95 6.79
N THR A 44 -7.47 0.12 7.81
CA THR A 44 -7.11 -1.30 7.79
C THR A 44 -7.71 -2.02 6.57
N VAL A 45 -8.96 -1.73 6.22
CA VAL A 45 -9.65 -2.31 5.06
C VAL A 45 -8.98 -1.92 3.74
N ASP A 46 -8.63 -0.65 3.56
CA ASP A 46 -7.93 -0.19 2.35
C ASP A 46 -6.50 -0.77 2.32
N TYR A 47 -5.84 -0.88 3.47
CA TYR A 47 -4.52 -1.48 3.58
C TYR A 47 -4.52 -2.95 3.19
N GLU A 48 -5.49 -3.74 3.66
CA GLU A 48 -5.65 -5.16 3.30
C GLU A 48 -5.90 -5.32 1.80
N LYS A 49 -6.76 -4.48 1.21
CA LYS A 49 -7.00 -4.47 -0.24
C LYS A 49 -5.73 -4.18 -1.05
N ILE A 50 -4.92 -3.22 -0.61
CA ILE A 50 -3.63 -2.90 -1.24
C ILE A 50 -2.66 -4.09 -1.11
N CYS A 51 -2.57 -4.71 0.07
CA CYS A 51 -1.71 -5.87 0.28
C CYS A 51 -2.15 -7.06 -0.58
N SER A 52 -3.46 -7.32 -0.65
CA SER A 52 -4.05 -8.35 -1.51
C SER A 52 -3.74 -8.12 -3.00
N ALA A 53 -3.88 -6.88 -3.47
CA ALA A 53 -3.49 -6.50 -4.84
C ALA A 53 -2.00 -6.68 -5.14
N LEU A 54 -1.15 -6.52 -4.13
CA LEU A 54 0.29 -6.76 -4.23
C LEU A 54 0.65 -8.23 -3.98
N LYS A 55 -0.33 -9.10 -3.72
CA LYS A 55 -0.16 -10.51 -3.31
C LYS A 55 0.79 -10.66 -2.12
N LEU A 56 0.75 -9.69 -1.20
CA LEU A 56 1.54 -9.64 0.02
C LEU A 56 0.65 -9.87 1.23
N ASN A 57 1.22 -10.50 2.25
CA ASN A 57 0.57 -10.59 3.55
C ASN A 57 0.57 -9.19 4.21
N PRO A 58 -0.53 -8.72 4.82
CA PRO A 58 -0.58 -7.44 5.53
C PRO A 58 0.47 -7.32 6.65
N SER A 59 0.99 -8.43 7.16
CA SER A 59 2.11 -8.44 8.10
C SER A 59 3.41 -7.91 7.49
N TYR A 60 3.60 -8.01 6.17
CA TYR A 60 4.85 -7.66 5.47
C TYR A 60 5.32 -6.22 5.75
N PHE A 61 4.40 -5.25 5.67
CA PHE A 61 4.73 -3.86 5.98
C PHE A 61 4.57 -3.49 7.46
N LEU A 62 4.05 -4.40 8.30
CA LEU A 62 3.88 -4.21 9.75
C LEU A 62 5.08 -4.72 10.58
N ILE A 63 5.89 -5.65 10.05
CA ILE A 63 7.00 -6.31 10.76
C ILE A 63 8.09 -5.36 11.32
N LYS A 64 8.09 -4.06 11.01
CA LYS A 64 9.16 -3.15 11.50
C LYS A 64 9.03 -2.79 12.99
N THR A 65 7.92 -3.11 13.65
CA THR A 65 7.72 -2.83 15.09
C THR A 65 8.10 -4.00 16.02
N LEU A 66 8.59 -5.13 15.50
CA LEU A 66 9.01 -6.29 16.30
C LEU A 66 10.52 -6.56 16.13
N ARG A 67 11.34 -5.63 16.62
CA ARG A 67 12.70 -5.95 17.08
C ARG A 67 12.89 -5.29 18.44
N LYS A 68 12.79 -6.14 19.47
CA LYS A 68 13.24 -6.05 20.87
C LYS A 68 13.19 -4.70 21.57
#